data_AF-A0A452YCQ5-F1
#
_entry.id   AF-A0A452YCQ5-F1
#
_cell.length_a   1.000
_cell.length_b   1.000
_cell.length_c   1.000
_cell.angle_alpha   90.00
_cell.angle_beta   90.00
_cell.angle_gamma   90.00
#
_symmetry.space_group_name_H-M   'P 1'
#
loop_
_entity.id
_entity.type
_entity.pdbx_description
1 polymer ?
#
loop_
_entity_poly.entity_id
_entity_poly.type
_entity_poly.pdbx_seq_one_letter_code
_entity_poly.pdbx_strand_id
1 'polypeptide(L)'
;VLWTQPGRLRWEVIHHGMVELQNFLPFQGLLFAITKWREEIVMVYPPRKISMAYSSLADPSICREYLLEVAGRMMLVLQHGNDDRACPKYAFRIFEVDIWRQKLLPICNLGSRALFLNTDRCLCVPTMSLPSLCSNSVYFSLPSSPAVMQSLSSGLSEDLAATCQIHDMKEKTRPSVRPFTIADHLLTYCNHMEWARGLMFREYHYIPDSFQELKKKIKVFSSAHSAYWNRRFKGKTLPYIIKWKTKLSSQTGFWLIVVFMMKSHYVKFLNYS
;
A
#
# COMPACT_ATOMS: atom_id res chain seq x y z
N VAL A 1 7.97 -6.49 14.18
CA VAL A 1 8.08 -7.44 13.03
C VAL A 1 8.43 -8.82 13.58
N LEU A 2 7.70 -9.88 13.20
CA LEU A 2 8.05 -11.25 13.57
C LEU A 2 8.62 -11.99 12.36
N TRP A 3 9.30 -13.09 12.62
CA TRP A 3 9.89 -13.94 11.59
C TRP A 3 10.05 -15.37 12.13
N THR A 4 10.16 -16.34 11.25
CA THR A 4 10.50 -17.72 11.64
C THR A 4 11.21 -18.44 10.49
N GLN A 5 12.07 -19.40 10.81
CA GLN A 5 12.71 -20.25 9.82
C GLN A 5 11.90 -21.52 9.57
N PRO A 6 11.89 -22.06 8.33
CA PRO A 6 11.45 -23.43 8.10
C PRO A 6 12.14 -24.38 9.09
N GLY A 7 11.36 -25.16 9.84
CA GLY A 7 11.87 -26.08 10.87
C GLY A 7 11.98 -25.50 12.29
N ARG A 8 11.81 -24.18 12.48
CA ARG A 8 11.69 -23.60 13.83
C ARG A 8 10.22 -23.57 14.28
N LEU A 9 9.97 -24.03 15.51
CA LEU A 9 8.64 -24.02 16.14
C LEU A 9 8.27 -22.69 16.80
N ARG A 10 9.19 -21.70 16.80
CA ARG A 10 9.01 -20.43 17.51
C ARG A 10 9.17 -19.25 16.54
N TRP A 11 8.32 -18.26 16.74
CA TRP A 11 8.42 -16.96 16.11
C TRP A 11 9.44 -16.12 16.87
N GLU A 12 10.35 -15.49 16.14
CA GLU A 12 11.32 -14.55 16.68
C GLU A 12 10.90 -13.14 16.30
N VAL A 13 10.91 -12.23 17.28
CA VAL A 13 10.73 -10.81 17.04
C VAL A 13 12.06 -10.29 16.50
N ILE A 14 12.07 -9.74 15.28
CA ILE A 14 13.30 -9.22 14.65
C ILE A 14 13.38 -7.70 14.66
N HIS A 15 12.29 -7.04 15.05
CA HIS A 15 12.25 -5.60 15.21
C HIS A 15 11.56 -5.27 16.52
N HIS A 16 12.36 -4.85 17.50
CA HIS A 16 11.99 -4.47 18.86
C HIS A 16 11.97 -2.93 19.07
N GLY A 17 12.22 -2.14 18.02
CA GLY A 17 12.50 -0.71 18.12
C GLY A 17 11.26 0.19 18.19
N MET A 18 11.47 1.39 18.76
CA MET A 18 10.54 2.54 18.81
C MET A 18 10.39 3.28 17.47
N VAL A 19 11.00 2.79 16.38
CA VAL A 19 10.92 3.46 15.07
C VAL A 19 9.64 3.01 14.37
N GLU A 20 8.71 3.94 14.17
CA GLU A 20 7.51 3.69 13.38
C GLU A 20 7.91 3.41 11.92
N LEU A 21 7.66 2.16 11.49
CA LEU A 21 7.89 1.70 10.12
C LEU A 21 6.59 1.75 9.33
N GLN A 22 6.68 2.15 8.06
CA GLN A 22 5.57 2.20 7.12
C GLN A 22 6.00 1.67 5.75
N ASN A 23 5.05 1.43 4.85
CA ASN A 23 5.28 1.01 3.46
C ASN A 23 6.26 -0.18 3.34
N PHE A 24 5.87 -1.31 3.92
CA PHE A 24 6.68 -2.52 3.87
C PHE A 24 6.74 -3.08 2.45
N LEU A 25 7.95 -3.34 1.96
CA LEU A 25 8.19 -3.92 0.64
C LEU A 25 9.00 -5.22 0.78
N PRO A 26 8.37 -6.39 0.56
CA PRO A 26 9.10 -7.61 0.25
C PRO A 26 9.72 -7.48 -1.14
N PHE A 27 11.05 -7.59 -1.25
CA PHE A 27 11.76 -7.45 -2.52
C PHE A 27 12.97 -8.39 -2.56
N GLN A 28 13.04 -9.27 -3.57
CA GLN A 28 14.14 -10.21 -3.77
C GLN A 28 14.50 -11.05 -2.53
N GLY A 29 13.50 -11.49 -1.76
CA GLY A 29 13.69 -12.29 -0.54
C GLY A 29 14.10 -11.50 0.71
N LEU A 30 14.21 -10.18 0.58
CA LEU A 30 14.47 -9.25 1.68
C LEU A 30 13.19 -8.48 2.03
N LEU A 31 13.15 -7.88 3.21
CA LEU A 31 12.06 -7.00 3.63
C LEU A 31 12.60 -5.61 3.88
N PHE A 32 12.05 -4.63 3.19
CA PHE A 32 12.35 -3.21 3.37
C PHE A 32 11.14 -2.47 3.94
N ALA A 33 11.39 -1.32 4.54
CA ALA A 33 10.37 -0.39 5.00
C ALA A 33 10.90 1.05 4.98
N ILE A 34 9.99 2.01 5.04
CA ILE A 34 10.30 3.42 5.25
C ILE A 34 10.16 3.73 6.74
N THR A 35 11.10 4.52 7.28
CA THR A 35 11.01 5.08 8.62
C THR A 35 10.21 6.39 8.59
N LYS A 36 9.20 6.53 9.44
CA LYS A 36 8.25 7.66 9.39
C LYS A 36 8.88 9.04 9.67
N TRP A 37 10.00 9.10 10.39
CA TRP A 37 10.59 10.35 10.88
C TRP A 37 11.99 10.65 10.37
N ARG A 38 12.66 9.66 9.77
CA ARG A 38 14.06 9.80 9.37
C ARG A 38 14.22 9.85 7.86
N GLU A 39 13.15 9.63 7.11
CA GLU A 39 13.17 9.62 5.65
C GLU A 39 14.26 8.65 5.15
N GLU A 40 14.24 7.45 5.73
CA GLU A 40 15.19 6.38 5.40
C GLU A 40 14.44 5.14 4.94
N ILE A 41 14.96 4.52 3.87
CA ILE A 41 14.65 3.15 3.50
C ILE A 41 15.56 2.25 4.33
N VAL A 42 14.97 1.33 5.09
CA VAL A 42 15.70 0.40 5.96
C VAL A 42 15.40 -1.03 5.57
N MET A 43 16.44 -1.87 5.59
CA MET A 43 16.26 -3.32 5.51
C MET A 43 15.86 -3.86 6.88
N VAL A 44 14.63 -4.33 6.97
CA VAL A 44 14.02 -4.90 8.18
C VAL A 44 14.43 -6.37 8.34
N TYR A 45 14.53 -7.10 7.22
CA TYR A 45 14.96 -8.49 7.22
C TYR A 45 15.85 -8.80 6.00
N PRO A 46 16.94 -9.57 6.19
CA PRO A 46 17.46 -10.07 7.45
C PRO A 46 17.97 -8.93 8.33
N PRO A 47 18.09 -9.10 9.66
CA PRO A 47 18.52 -8.03 10.56
C PRO A 47 19.99 -7.66 10.28
N ARG A 48 20.20 -6.71 9.37
CA ARG A 48 21.49 -6.09 9.07
C ARG A 48 21.32 -4.58 9.04
N LYS A 49 22.41 -3.85 9.30
CA LYS A 49 22.44 -2.39 9.25
C LYS A 49 22.59 -1.89 7.81
N ILE A 50 21.56 -2.12 6.99
CA ILE A 50 21.44 -1.48 5.67
C ILE A 50 20.31 -0.47 5.78
N SER A 51 20.67 0.80 5.66
CA SER A 51 19.74 1.92 5.55
C SER A 51 20.24 2.87 4.47
N MET A 52 19.31 3.61 3.88
CA MET A 52 19.61 4.72 2.97
C MET A 52 18.73 5.88 3.34
N ALA A 53 19.35 6.99 3.71
CA ALA A 53 18.66 8.26 3.89
C ALA A 53 18.40 8.92 2.53
N TYR A 54 17.21 9.49 2.38
CA TYR A 54 16.83 10.28 1.22
C TYR A 54 16.38 11.70 1.60
N SER A 55 16.65 12.11 2.84
CA SER A 55 16.27 13.41 3.40
C SER A 55 16.83 14.62 2.65
N SER A 56 17.99 14.49 1.98
CA SER A 56 18.52 15.56 1.12
C SER A 56 17.67 15.86 -0.12
N LEU A 57 16.82 14.91 -0.51
CA LEU A 57 15.85 15.04 -1.60
C LEU A 57 14.44 15.37 -1.07
N ALA A 58 14.27 15.33 0.25
CA ALA A 58 12.99 15.58 0.89
C ALA A 58 12.73 17.08 0.96
N ASP A 59 11.82 17.53 0.11
CA ASP A 59 11.24 18.86 0.18
C ASP A 59 10.31 18.90 1.41
N PRO A 60 10.30 19.98 2.22
CA PRO A 60 9.33 20.12 3.33
C PRO A 60 7.86 20.02 2.88
N SER A 61 7.58 20.11 1.57
CA SER A 61 6.26 19.86 0.98
C SER A 61 5.90 18.38 0.79
N ILE A 62 6.77 17.42 1.14
CA ILE A 62 6.45 16.00 1.05
C ILE A 62 5.30 15.65 2.00
N CYS A 63 4.28 15.03 1.41
CA CYS A 63 3.07 14.67 2.11
C CYS A 63 2.99 13.17 2.39
N ARG A 64 3.49 12.33 1.47
CA ARG A 64 3.47 10.87 1.60
C ARG A 64 4.59 10.22 0.80
N GLU A 65 5.15 9.16 1.34
CA GLU A 65 6.12 8.32 0.66
C GLU A 65 5.55 6.93 0.40
N TYR A 66 5.99 6.30 -0.68
CA TYR A 66 5.57 4.96 -1.06
C TYR A 66 6.78 4.15 -1.53
N LEU A 67 6.86 2.90 -1.08
CA LEU A 67 7.89 1.95 -1.49
C LEU A 67 7.22 0.75 -2.16
N LEU A 68 7.58 0.49 -3.41
CA LEU A 68 6.97 -0.58 -4.20
C LEU A 68 7.94 -1.21 -5.20
N GLU A 69 7.61 -2.42 -5.64
CA GLU A 69 8.32 -3.09 -6.74
C GLU A 69 7.68 -2.72 -8.08
N VAL A 70 8.51 -2.31 -9.04
CA VAL A 70 8.13 -2.05 -10.43
C VAL A 70 9.09 -2.81 -11.34
N ALA A 71 8.57 -3.82 -12.06
CA ALA A 71 9.33 -4.60 -13.03
C ALA A 71 10.66 -5.18 -12.47
N GLY A 72 10.65 -5.71 -11.25
CA GLY A 72 11.84 -6.28 -10.61
C GLY A 72 12.80 -5.23 -10.02
N ARG A 73 12.40 -3.96 -9.97
CA ARG A 73 13.19 -2.86 -9.39
C ARG A 73 12.45 -2.24 -8.22
N MET A 74 13.19 -1.83 -7.20
CA MET A 74 12.65 -1.08 -6.07
C MET A 74 12.46 0.38 -6.47
N MET A 75 11.26 0.91 -6.24
CA MET A 75 10.93 2.30 -6.52
C MET A 75 10.50 3.01 -5.25
N LEU A 76 11.03 4.21 -5.05
CA LEU A 76 10.57 5.19 -4.07
C LEU A 76 9.73 6.23 -4.81
N VAL A 77 8.49 6.41 -4.39
CA VAL A 77 7.59 7.45 -4.92
C VAL A 77 7.29 8.45 -3.81
N LEU A 78 7.62 9.71 -4.07
CA LEU A 78 7.40 10.81 -3.15
C LEU A 78 6.25 11.67 -3.67
N GLN A 79 5.18 11.77 -2.90
CA GLN A 79 4.09 12.70 -3.14
C GLN A 79 4.39 14.01 -2.42
N HIS A 80 4.41 15.12 -3.16
CA HIS A 80 4.67 16.44 -2.60
C HIS A 80 3.59 17.43 -3.00
N GLY A 81 3.46 18.51 -2.24
CA GLY A 81 2.60 19.63 -2.56
C GLY A 81 2.95 20.24 -3.92
N ASN A 82 1.94 20.66 -4.67
CA ASN A 82 2.10 21.46 -5.88
C ASN A 82 1.58 22.88 -5.59
N ASP A 83 2.44 23.88 -5.78
CA ASP A 83 2.11 25.29 -5.57
C ASP A 83 1.30 25.90 -6.73
N ASP A 84 1.19 25.18 -7.85
CA ASP A 84 0.43 25.63 -9.00
C ASP A 84 -1.08 25.53 -8.76
N ARG A 85 -1.78 26.67 -8.85
CA ARG A 85 -3.21 26.79 -8.53
C ARG A 85 -4.11 26.17 -9.60
N ALA A 86 -3.56 25.81 -10.77
CA ALA A 86 -4.32 25.38 -11.95
C ALA A 86 -4.53 23.85 -12.08
N CYS A 87 -3.73 23.02 -11.40
CA CYS A 87 -3.78 21.55 -11.45
C CYS A 87 -3.40 20.99 -10.05
N PRO A 88 -3.67 19.71 -9.71
CA PRO A 88 -3.98 19.37 -8.32
C PRO A 88 -2.86 19.71 -7.34
N LYS A 89 -3.25 19.85 -6.07
CA LYS A 89 -2.38 20.15 -4.92
C LYS A 89 -1.19 19.22 -4.72
N TYR A 90 -1.02 18.18 -5.54
CA TYR A 90 0.03 17.19 -5.38
C TYR A 90 0.67 16.76 -6.71
N ALA A 91 1.97 16.54 -6.68
CA ALA A 91 2.75 15.94 -7.75
C ALA A 91 3.62 14.80 -7.21
N PHE A 92 4.18 13.99 -8.11
CA PHE A 92 4.99 12.83 -7.76
C PHE A 92 6.40 12.93 -8.32
N ARG A 93 7.39 12.63 -7.47
CA ARG A 93 8.76 12.32 -7.89
C ARG A 93 9.00 10.83 -7.69
N ILE A 94 9.53 10.17 -8.72
CA ILE A 94 9.76 8.73 -8.72
C ILE A 94 11.25 8.49 -8.84
N PHE A 95 11.78 7.60 -8.02
CA PHE A 95 13.18 7.22 -8.01
C PHE A 95 13.32 5.70 -8.03
N GLU A 96 14.23 5.20 -8.85
CA GLU A 96 14.78 3.85 -8.69
C GLU A 96 15.74 3.85 -7.50
N VAL A 97 15.59 2.85 -6.63
CA VAL A 97 16.38 2.71 -5.42
C VAL A 97 17.49 1.70 -5.64
N ASP A 98 18.73 2.19 -5.69
CA ASP A 98 19.93 1.35 -5.58
C ASP A 98 20.44 1.37 -4.13
N ILE A 99 19.87 0.48 -3.33
CA ILE A 99 20.17 0.38 -1.89
C ILE A 99 21.64 0.07 -1.61
N TRP A 100 22.31 -0.64 -2.52
CA TRP A 100 23.68 -1.09 -2.34
C TRP A 100 24.68 0.01 -2.64
N ARG A 101 24.40 0.81 -3.69
CA ARG A 101 25.23 1.98 -4.04
C ARG A 101 24.82 3.25 -3.32
N GLN A 102 23.76 3.20 -2.51
CA GLN A 102 23.21 4.36 -1.80
C GLN A 102 22.84 5.49 -2.77
N LYS A 103 22.20 5.12 -3.90
CA LYS A 103 21.80 6.05 -4.95
C LYS A 103 20.31 5.97 -5.24
N LEU A 104 19.74 7.14 -5.52
CA LEU A 104 18.40 7.31 -6.06
C LEU A 104 18.51 7.84 -7.48
N LEU A 105 17.94 7.13 -8.44
CA LEU A 105 17.96 7.51 -9.85
C LEU A 105 16.58 8.03 -10.24
N PRO A 106 16.43 9.32 -10.60
CA PRO A 106 15.13 9.87 -10.94
C PRO A 106 14.57 9.20 -12.20
N ILE A 107 13.27 8.91 -12.17
CA ILE A 107 12.51 8.36 -13.29
C ILE A 107 11.33 9.27 -13.59
N CYS A 108 11.18 9.64 -14.86
CA CYS A 108 10.04 10.41 -15.35
C CYS A 108 9.05 9.59 -16.20
N ASN A 109 9.38 8.32 -16.48
CA ASN A 109 8.57 7.48 -17.35
C ASN A 109 8.50 6.02 -16.87
N LEU A 110 7.29 5.53 -16.65
CA LEU A 110 6.99 4.15 -16.25
C LEU A 110 6.69 3.23 -17.45
N GLY A 111 6.66 3.78 -18.66
CA GLY A 111 6.28 3.07 -19.88
C GLY A 111 4.82 2.64 -19.85
N SER A 112 4.53 1.41 -20.29
CA SER A 112 3.18 0.83 -20.35
C SER A 112 2.68 0.32 -18.98
N ARG A 113 2.89 1.11 -17.92
CA ARG A 113 2.55 0.75 -16.54
C ARG A 113 1.83 1.90 -15.85
N ALA A 114 1.02 1.53 -14.87
CA ALA A 114 0.36 2.45 -13.96
C ALA A 114 0.69 2.06 -12.52
N LEU A 115 0.87 3.06 -11.65
CA LEU A 115 1.01 2.85 -10.22
C LEU A 115 -0.31 3.11 -9.52
N PHE A 116 -0.62 2.32 -8.51
CA PHE A 116 -1.75 2.52 -7.60
C PHE A 116 -1.17 2.71 -6.21
N LEU A 117 -1.29 3.91 -5.67
CA LEU A 117 -0.68 4.33 -4.42
C LEU A 117 -1.74 4.61 -3.37
N ASN A 118 -1.65 3.94 -2.22
CA ASN A 118 -2.49 4.22 -1.07
C ASN A 118 -1.78 3.87 0.25
N THR A 119 -2.40 4.21 1.37
CA THR A 119 -1.80 4.09 2.71
C THR A 119 -1.49 2.66 3.12
N ASP A 120 -2.34 1.72 2.72
CA ASP A 120 -2.11 0.32 3.07
C ASP A 120 -1.16 -0.31 2.06
N ARG A 121 -1.53 -0.39 0.77
CA ARG A 121 -0.71 -1.08 -0.24
C ARG A 121 -0.44 -0.19 -1.44
N CYS A 122 0.67 -0.52 -2.09
CA CYS A 122 1.00 0.00 -3.40
C CYS A 122 1.05 -1.14 -4.41
N LEU A 123 0.69 -0.86 -5.66
CA LEU A 123 0.69 -1.83 -6.73
C LEU A 123 1.21 -1.18 -8.02
N CYS A 124 1.94 -1.95 -8.82
CA CYS A 124 2.22 -1.61 -10.20
C CYS A 124 1.48 -2.60 -11.10
N VAL A 125 0.77 -2.09 -12.10
CA VAL A 125 0.06 -2.92 -13.07
C VAL A 125 0.53 -2.62 -14.49
N PRO A 126 0.69 -3.64 -15.35
CA PRO A 126 0.85 -3.43 -16.78
C PRO A 126 -0.49 -2.93 -17.37
N THR A 127 -0.44 -1.91 -18.23
CA THR A 127 -1.64 -1.32 -18.84
C THR A 127 -2.00 -1.97 -20.17
N MET A 128 -1.05 -2.66 -20.83
CA MET A 128 -1.31 -3.36 -22.10
C MET A 128 -2.40 -4.43 -21.99
N SER A 129 -2.55 -5.04 -20.81
CA SER A 129 -3.60 -6.02 -20.51
C SER A 129 -4.89 -5.40 -19.96
N LEU A 130 -4.89 -4.10 -19.68
CA LEU A 130 -5.98 -3.38 -19.01
C LEU A 130 -6.22 -2.04 -19.73
N PRO A 131 -6.90 -2.05 -20.90
CA PRO A 131 -6.98 -0.90 -21.79
C PRO A 131 -7.73 0.30 -21.19
N SER A 132 -8.54 0.09 -20.14
CA SER A 132 -9.20 1.17 -19.41
C SER A 132 -8.26 1.93 -18.46
N LEU A 133 -6.98 1.54 -18.37
CA LEU A 133 -5.96 2.22 -17.56
C LEU A 133 -5.00 3.01 -18.44
N CYS A 134 -4.65 4.21 -17.99
CA CYS A 134 -3.67 5.06 -18.66
C CYS A 134 -2.25 4.57 -18.36
N SER A 135 -1.43 4.39 -19.38
CA SER A 135 0.01 4.16 -19.21
C SER A 135 0.70 5.40 -18.63
N ASN A 136 1.89 5.20 -18.04
CA ASN A 136 2.71 6.26 -17.48
C ASN A 136 1.94 7.18 -16.51
N SER A 137 1.15 6.57 -15.63
CA SER A 137 0.24 7.29 -14.74
C SER A 137 0.29 6.77 -13.30
N VAL A 138 -0.16 7.61 -12.38
CA VAL A 138 -0.30 7.33 -10.97
C VAL A 138 -1.75 7.50 -10.55
N TYR A 139 -2.35 6.44 -10.04
CA TYR A 139 -3.67 6.40 -9.44
C TYR A 139 -3.53 6.48 -7.92
N PHE A 140 -4.24 7.41 -7.30
CA PHE A 140 -4.19 7.65 -5.86
C PHE A 140 -5.50 8.23 -5.36
N SER A 141 -5.58 8.44 -4.04
CA SER A 141 -6.76 8.98 -3.39
C SER A 141 -6.46 10.23 -2.58
N LEU A 142 -7.36 11.20 -2.65
CA LEU A 142 -7.35 12.44 -1.88
C LEU A 142 -8.57 12.52 -0.98
N PRO A 143 -8.52 13.26 0.15
CA PRO A 143 -9.65 13.37 1.07
C PRO A 143 -10.98 13.78 0.42
N SER A 144 -10.92 14.63 -0.62
CA SER A 144 -12.09 15.10 -1.37
C SER A 144 -12.38 14.30 -2.64
N SER A 145 -11.42 13.50 -3.12
CA SER A 145 -11.49 12.82 -4.42
C SER A 145 -10.96 11.40 -4.26
N PRO A 146 -11.84 10.40 -4.13
CA PRO A 146 -11.46 9.06 -3.70
C PRO A 146 -10.64 8.30 -4.76
N ALA A 147 -10.72 8.72 -6.03
CA ALA A 147 -9.96 8.16 -7.13
C ALA A 147 -9.51 9.27 -8.09
N VAL A 148 -8.21 9.52 -8.11
CA VAL A 148 -7.57 10.49 -9.01
C VAL A 148 -6.52 9.75 -9.83
N MET A 149 -6.45 10.06 -11.12
CA MET A 149 -5.36 9.64 -12.00
C MET A 149 -4.52 10.86 -12.36
N GLN A 150 -3.20 10.75 -12.22
CA GLN A 150 -2.26 11.75 -12.71
C GLN A 150 -1.37 11.15 -13.80
N SER A 151 -1.29 11.83 -14.94
CA SER A 151 -0.35 11.49 -16.01
C SER A 151 1.03 12.03 -15.65
N LEU A 152 2.06 11.18 -15.68
CA LEU A 152 3.45 11.61 -15.44
C LEU A 152 4.02 12.38 -16.65
N SER A 153 3.45 12.19 -17.85
CA SER A 153 3.90 12.90 -19.05
C SER A 153 3.48 14.36 -19.07
N SER A 154 2.25 14.64 -18.66
CA SER A 154 1.68 16.00 -18.71
C SER A 154 1.57 16.66 -17.33
N GLY A 155 1.69 15.90 -16.24
CA GLY A 155 1.40 16.36 -14.88
C GLY A 155 -0.09 16.59 -14.61
N LEU A 156 -0.94 16.48 -15.64
CA LEU A 156 -2.37 16.71 -15.53
C LEU A 156 -3.03 15.58 -14.76
N SER A 157 -4.08 15.95 -14.01
CA SER A 157 -4.84 14.97 -13.22
C SER A 157 -6.32 15.02 -13.54
N GLU A 158 -6.92 13.84 -13.50
CA GLU A 158 -8.32 13.61 -13.76
C GLU A 158 -8.95 13.00 -12.50
N ASP A 159 -10.03 13.63 -12.03
CA ASP A 159 -10.85 13.04 -10.97
C ASP A 159 -11.81 12.02 -11.60
N LEU A 160 -11.50 10.74 -11.38
CA LEU A 160 -12.27 9.62 -11.91
C LEU A 160 -13.61 9.43 -11.17
N ALA A 161 -13.78 10.10 -10.03
CA ALA A 161 -14.89 9.90 -9.13
C ALA A 161 -15.68 11.19 -8.79
N ALA A 162 -15.32 12.34 -9.36
CA ALA A 162 -15.96 13.63 -9.11
C ALA A 162 -17.49 13.58 -9.23
N THR A 163 -18.01 12.76 -10.14
CA THR A 163 -19.45 12.66 -10.42
C THR A 163 -20.15 11.50 -9.72
N CYS A 164 -19.47 10.71 -8.86
CA CYS A 164 -20.00 9.46 -8.30
C CYS A 164 -20.02 9.35 -6.76
N GLN A 165 -19.69 10.41 -6.01
CA GLN A 165 -19.86 10.42 -4.54
C GLN A 165 -21.32 10.21 -4.13
N ILE A 166 -21.58 9.24 -3.26
CA ILE A 166 -22.93 8.86 -2.83
C ILE A 166 -23.43 9.63 -1.59
N HIS A 167 -22.59 10.51 -1.05
CA HIS A 167 -22.86 11.31 0.14
C HIS A 167 -22.17 12.68 0.04
N ASP A 168 -22.69 13.68 0.76
CA ASP A 168 -22.14 15.04 0.84
C ASP A 168 -21.24 15.25 2.08
N MET A 169 -20.69 14.16 2.62
CA MET A 169 -19.97 14.07 3.90
C MET A 169 -20.85 14.19 5.14
N LYS A 170 -22.12 14.58 5.02
CA LYS A 170 -23.09 14.61 6.13
C LYS A 170 -24.10 13.51 6.01
N GLU A 171 -24.72 13.35 4.84
CA GLU A 171 -25.81 12.43 4.58
C GLU A 171 -25.65 11.72 3.24
N LYS A 172 -26.37 10.61 3.08
CA LYS A 172 -26.42 9.89 1.82
C LYS A 172 -27.27 10.68 0.83
N THR A 173 -26.67 11.10 -0.28
CA THR A 173 -27.35 11.89 -1.31
C THR A 173 -27.94 11.02 -2.42
N ARG A 174 -27.40 9.81 -2.65
CA ARG A 174 -27.89 8.89 -3.70
C ARG A 174 -27.52 7.42 -3.43
N PRO A 175 -28.14 6.45 -4.12
CA PRO A 175 -27.74 5.04 -4.06
C PRO A 175 -26.34 4.78 -4.62
N SER A 176 -25.80 3.60 -4.30
CA SER A 176 -24.54 3.06 -4.84
C SER A 176 -24.59 3.02 -6.37
N VAL A 177 -23.52 3.46 -7.02
CA VAL A 177 -23.44 3.54 -8.48
C VAL A 177 -22.59 2.37 -8.98
N ARG A 178 -23.26 1.34 -9.52
CA ARG A 178 -22.62 0.21 -10.21
C ARG A 178 -22.92 0.30 -11.71
N PRO A 179 -22.02 -0.14 -12.60
CA PRO A 179 -20.79 -0.92 -12.34
C PRO A 179 -19.56 -0.06 -11.92
N PHE A 180 -18.60 -0.70 -11.26
CA PHE A 180 -17.31 -0.09 -10.87
C PHE A 180 -16.25 -0.32 -11.94
N THR A 181 -15.31 0.62 -12.07
CA THR A 181 -14.17 0.50 -12.99
C THR A 181 -13.09 -0.40 -12.42
N ILE A 182 -12.18 -0.90 -13.26
CA ILE A 182 -11.01 -1.64 -12.77
C ILE A 182 -10.12 -0.77 -11.87
N ALA A 183 -10.03 0.54 -12.15
CA ALA A 183 -9.28 1.48 -11.32
C ALA A 183 -9.88 1.55 -9.90
N ASP A 184 -11.21 1.57 -9.77
CA ASP A 184 -11.90 1.54 -8.47
C ASP A 184 -11.57 0.27 -7.68
N HIS A 185 -11.53 -0.88 -8.35
CA HIS A 185 -11.19 -2.15 -7.72
C HIS A 185 -9.73 -2.21 -7.26
N LEU A 186 -8.80 -1.73 -8.09
CA LEU A 186 -7.37 -1.71 -7.76
C LEU A 186 -7.07 -0.70 -6.64
N LEU A 187 -7.69 0.49 -6.65
CA LEU A 187 -7.58 1.45 -5.56
C LEU A 187 -8.18 0.91 -4.26
N THR A 188 -9.33 0.22 -4.35
CA THR A 188 -9.94 -0.44 -3.19
C THR A 188 -9.02 -1.55 -2.65
N TYR A 189 -8.39 -2.35 -3.53
CA TYR A 189 -7.41 -3.34 -3.11
C TYR A 189 -6.20 -2.72 -2.40
N CYS A 190 -5.75 -1.55 -2.87
CA CYS A 190 -4.70 -0.78 -2.23
C CYS A 190 -5.12 -0.21 -0.87
N ASN A 191 -6.42 -0.12 -0.55
CA ASN A 191 -6.92 0.20 0.79
C ASN A 191 -7.51 -1.05 1.45
N HIS A 192 -6.62 -1.83 2.05
CA HIS A 192 -6.91 -3.18 2.51
C HIS A 192 -8.02 -3.22 3.56
N MET A 193 -8.11 -2.20 4.41
CA MET A 193 -9.11 -2.16 5.47
C MET A 193 -10.54 -2.09 4.92
N GLU A 194 -10.78 -1.28 3.90
CA GLU A 194 -12.06 -1.15 3.22
C GLU A 194 -12.36 -2.41 2.42
N TRP A 195 -11.37 -2.90 1.68
CA TRP A 195 -11.49 -4.16 0.94
C TRP A 195 -11.86 -5.34 1.84
N ALA A 196 -11.19 -5.50 2.99
CA ALA A 196 -11.44 -6.58 3.95
C ALA A 196 -12.82 -6.48 4.61
N ARG A 197 -13.41 -5.29 4.66
CA ARG A 197 -14.78 -5.04 5.13
C ARG A 197 -15.83 -5.26 4.03
N GLY A 198 -15.42 -5.58 2.81
CA GLY A 198 -16.31 -5.69 1.65
C GLY A 198 -16.85 -4.34 1.19
N LEU A 199 -16.15 -3.24 1.51
CA LEU A 199 -16.52 -1.89 1.12
C LEU A 199 -15.78 -1.51 -0.15
N MET A 200 -16.46 -0.84 -1.07
CA MET A 200 -15.83 -0.21 -2.22
C MET A 200 -15.29 1.14 -1.80
N PHE A 201 -13.97 1.30 -1.90
CA PHE A 201 -13.28 2.50 -1.41
C PHE A 201 -13.79 3.78 -2.08
N ARG A 202 -14.16 3.72 -3.36
CA ARG A 202 -14.77 4.85 -4.09
C ARG A 202 -16.01 5.43 -3.38
N GLU A 203 -16.84 4.57 -2.79
CA GLU A 203 -18.12 4.94 -2.18
C GLU A 203 -18.02 5.23 -0.69
N TYR A 204 -17.04 4.61 -0.03
CA TYR A 204 -16.87 4.66 1.43
C TYR A 204 -15.50 5.23 1.84
N HIS A 205 -14.91 6.04 0.96
CA HIS A 205 -13.65 6.76 1.21
C HIS A 205 -13.72 7.56 2.51
N TYR A 206 -14.90 8.12 2.78
CA TYR A 206 -15.27 8.70 4.04
C TYR A 206 -16.62 8.12 4.46
N ILE A 207 -16.79 7.79 5.75
CA ILE A 207 -18.08 7.31 6.26
C ILE A 207 -18.69 8.41 7.13
N PRO A 208 -19.72 9.12 6.64
CA PRO A 208 -20.38 10.20 7.39
C PRO A 208 -20.88 9.73 8.76
N ASP A 209 -20.94 10.65 9.72
CA ASP A 209 -21.44 10.36 11.07
C ASP A 209 -22.89 9.88 11.10
N SER A 210 -23.70 10.30 10.12
CA SER A 210 -25.08 9.83 9.94
C SER A 210 -25.18 8.32 9.64
N PHE A 211 -24.12 7.68 9.14
CA PHE A 211 -24.10 6.24 8.82
C PHE A 211 -23.89 5.37 10.07
N GLN A 212 -24.62 5.65 11.15
CA GLN A 212 -24.43 4.99 12.45
C GLN A 212 -24.57 3.47 12.37
N GLU A 213 -25.53 2.96 11.59
CA GLU A 213 -25.71 1.52 11.42
C GLU A 213 -24.52 0.84 10.76
N LEU A 214 -23.96 1.46 9.72
CA LEU A 214 -22.76 0.96 9.04
C LEU A 214 -21.55 1.00 10.00
N LYS A 215 -21.38 2.10 10.73
CA LYS A 215 -20.32 2.22 11.76
C LYS A 215 -20.46 1.14 12.84
N LYS A 216 -21.68 0.86 13.30
CA LYS A 216 -21.98 -0.24 14.24
C LYS A 216 -21.60 -1.60 13.63
N LYS A 217 -22.00 -1.89 12.39
CA LYS A 217 -21.64 -3.13 11.68
C LYS A 217 -20.13 -3.31 11.53
N ILE A 218 -19.41 -2.25 11.12
CA ILE A 218 -17.94 -2.27 10.98
C ILE A 218 -17.27 -2.52 12.33
N LYS A 219 -17.76 -1.88 13.40
CA LYS A 219 -17.23 -2.06 14.76
C LYS A 219 -17.45 -3.50 15.23
N VAL A 220 -18.66 -4.04 15.07
CA VAL A 220 -18.97 -5.44 15.42
C VAL A 220 -18.10 -6.40 14.62
N PHE A 221 -17.96 -6.19 13.30
CA PHE A 221 -17.10 -7.02 12.46
C PHE A 221 -15.65 -6.98 12.95
N SER A 222 -15.13 -5.79 13.26
CA SER A 222 -13.75 -5.60 13.73
C SER A 222 -13.53 -6.24 15.11
N SER A 223 -14.49 -6.11 16.03
CA SER A 223 -14.47 -6.75 17.35
C SER A 223 -14.58 -8.28 17.24
N ALA A 224 -15.45 -8.79 16.38
CA ALA A 224 -15.61 -10.23 16.13
C ALA A 224 -14.35 -10.81 15.47
N HIS A 225 -13.77 -10.11 14.49
CA HIS A 225 -12.53 -10.49 13.82
C HIS A 225 -11.36 -10.51 14.83
N SER A 226 -11.22 -9.46 15.64
CA SER A 226 -10.24 -9.40 16.72
C SER A 226 -10.44 -10.50 17.77
N ALA A 227 -11.67 -10.73 18.22
CA ALA A 227 -12.01 -11.76 19.19
C ALA A 227 -11.83 -13.19 18.63
N TYR A 228 -12.10 -13.39 17.35
CA TYR A 228 -11.84 -14.63 16.62
C TYR A 228 -10.34 -14.92 16.60
N TRP A 229 -9.51 -13.96 16.20
CA TRP A 229 -8.06 -14.13 16.19
C TRP A 229 -7.48 -14.29 17.59
N ASN A 230 -7.95 -13.49 18.57
CA ASN A 230 -7.54 -13.62 19.96
C ASN A 230 -7.92 -14.99 20.54
N ARG A 231 -9.11 -15.54 20.26
CA ARG A 231 -9.49 -16.89 20.68
C ARG A 231 -8.71 -17.97 19.94
N ARG A 232 -8.46 -17.79 18.65
CA ARG A 232 -7.73 -18.74 17.81
C ARG A 232 -6.24 -18.83 18.17
N PHE A 233 -5.67 -17.76 18.75
CA PHE A 233 -4.24 -17.68 19.10
C PHE A 233 -3.96 -17.58 20.61
N LYS A 234 -4.99 -17.62 21.47
CA LYS A 234 -4.78 -17.70 22.93
C LYS A 234 -4.12 -19.04 23.29
N GLY A 235 -2.92 -18.99 23.85
CA GLY A 235 -2.25 -20.16 24.43
C GLY A 235 -1.67 -21.18 23.45
N LYS A 236 -1.56 -20.87 22.14
CA LYS A 236 -0.94 -21.76 21.14
C LYS A 236 0.37 -21.17 20.61
N THR A 237 1.46 -21.94 20.69
CA THR A 237 2.66 -21.76 19.83
C THR A 237 2.22 -21.98 18.39
N LEU A 238 2.04 -20.87 17.67
CA LEU A 238 1.47 -20.74 16.32
C LEU A 238 1.95 -21.77 15.29
N PRO A 239 1.08 -22.67 14.79
CA PRO A 239 1.31 -23.42 13.56
C PRO A 239 0.25 -23.06 12.48
N TYR A 240 0.68 -22.33 11.43
CA TYR A 240 0.29 -22.42 9.99
C TYR A 240 -1.21 -22.36 9.55
N ILE A 241 -1.71 -22.12 8.31
CA ILE A 241 -1.33 -21.68 6.93
C ILE A 241 -2.69 -21.49 6.19
N ILE A 242 -2.80 -20.62 5.18
CA ILE A 242 -3.80 -20.76 4.09
C ILE A 242 -3.01 -20.91 2.78
N LYS A 243 -3.25 -21.98 2.00
CA LYS A 243 -2.51 -22.34 0.78
C LYS A 243 -3.16 -21.78 -0.49
N TRP A 244 -2.36 -21.24 -1.40
CA TRP A 244 -2.64 -21.14 -2.85
C TRP A 244 -1.32 -21.36 -3.62
N LYS A 245 -1.37 -21.91 -4.84
CA LYS A 245 -0.23 -22.52 -5.57
C LYS A 245 -0.05 -21.85 -6.94
N THR A 246 1.14 -21.35 -7.27
CA THR A 246 1.50 -20.90 -8.63
C THR A 246 3.00 -21.12 -8.90
N LYS A 247 3.32 -21.64 -10.09
CA LYS A 247 4.57 -22.33 -10.45
C LYS A 247 5.56 -21.37 -11.13
N LEU A 248 6.80 -21.26 -10.62
CA LEU A 248 7.94 -20.67 -11.34
C LEU A 248 9.20 -21.49 -11.07
N SER A 249 9.98 -21.72 -12.13
CA SER A 249 10.96 -22.79 -12.24
C SER A 249 12.32 -22.49 -11.60
N SER A 250 12.87 -23.56 -11.03
CA SER A 250 14.28 -23.91 -10.77
C SER A 250 15.12 -23.09 -9.78
N GLN A 251 15.35 -23.75 -8.64
CA GLN A 251 16.60 -23.79 -7.84
C GLN A 251 17.02 -22.53 -7.07
N THR A 252 16.43 -22.32 -5.88
CA THR A 252 17.07 -21.94 -4.60
C THR A 252 16.00 -21.83 -3.49
N GLY A 253 16.34 -22.16 -2.23
CA GLY A 253 15.39 -22.43 -1.14
C GLY A 253 14.49 -21.25 -0.70
N PHE A 254 13.35 -21.61 -0.09
CA PHE A 254 12.22 -20.75 0.26
C PHE A 254 12.29 -20.26 1.72
N TRP A 255 12.04 -18.96 1.99
CA TRP A 255 12.08 -18.36 3.35
C TRP A 255 10.77 -17.64 3.71
N LEU A 256 10.27 -17.80 4.95
CA LEU A 256 9.00 -17.21 5.41
C LEU A 256 9.24 -16.08 6.44
N ILE A 257 8.82 -14.85 6.14
CA ILE A 257 8.88 -13.71 7.07
C ILE A 257 7.44 -13.29 7.39
N VAL A 258 7.07 -13.09 8.67
CA VAL A 258 5.70 -12.68 9.05
C VAL A 258 5.72 -11.47 9.96
N VAL A 259 5.52 -10.30 9.37
CA VAL A 259 5.36 -9.05 10.12
C VAL A 259 4.03 -9.05 10.87
N PHE A 260 4.06 -8.99 12.21
CA PHE A 260 2.91 -8.57 13.01
C PHE A 260 3.06 -7.09 13.36
N MET A 261 2.04 -6.30 13.04
CA MET A 261 1.82 -4.99 13.65
C MET A 261 0.55 -5.07 14.48
N MET A 262 0.69 -4.97 15.81
CA MET A 262 -0.45 -4.75 16.68
C MET A 262 -0.84 -3.28 16.62
N LYS A 263 -2.12 -3.04 16.35
CA LYS A 263 -2.82 -1.78 16.00
C LYS A 263 -2.66 -1.30 14.55
N SER A 264 -3.65 -1.74 13.76
CA SER A 264 -4.34 -0.95 12.73
C SER A 264 -3.71 -0.73 11.35
N HIS A 265 -2.78 -1.53 10.85
CA HIS A 265 -2.47 -1.54 9.40
C HIS A 265 -2.05 -2.95 8.96
N TYR A 266 -2.76 -3.54 8.00
CA TYR A 266 -2.42 -4.86 7.46
C TYR A 266 -2.17 -4.81 5.95
N VAL A 267 -0.92 -5.04 5.56
CA VAL A 267 -0.53 -5.48 4.23
C VAL A 267 -0.02 -6.89 4.35
N LYS A 268 -0.49 -7.79 3.48
CA LYS A 268 0.07 -9.12 3.35
C LYS A 268 0.25 -9.44 1.88
N PHE A 269 1.51 -9.55 1.48
CA PHE A 269 1.97 -10.36 0.37
C PHE A 269 2.98 -11.35 0.93
N LEU A 270 2.99 -12.57 0.41
CA LEU A 270 4.23 -13.29 0.10
C LEU A 270 3.94 -14.55 -0.73
N ASN A 271 4.71 -14.67 -1.80
CA ASN A 271 4.94 -15.87 -2.61
C ASN A 271 5.71 -16.92 -1.81
N TYR A 272 5.55 -18.21 -2.15
CA TYR A 272 6.67 -19.18 -2.27
C TYR A 272 6.20 -20.62 -2.61
N SER A 273 6.80 -21.22 -3.65
CA SER A 273 6.84 -22.66 -4.09
C SER A 273 5.54 -23.44 -4.31
#